data_AF-A0AAQ4EI84-F1
#
_entry.id   AF-A0AAQ4EI84-F1
#
_cell.length_a   1.000
_cell.length_b   1.000
_cell.length_c   1.000
_cell.angle_alpha   90.00
_cell.angle_beta   90.00
_cell.angle_gamma   90.00
#
_symmetry.space_group_name_H-M   'P 1'
#
loop_
_entity.id
_entity.type
_entity.pdbx_description
1 polymer ?
#
loop_
_entity_poly.entity_id
_entity_poly.type
_entity_poly.pdbx_seq_one_letter_code
_entity_poly.pdbx_strand_id
1 'polypeptide(L)'
;MAEIFDALKSNKRLRKLKLDTSRLTLKTAQLLSVLVPKLKRSLVQLRIGSTGIMSDAVRGVLQDIITKNVFLSRVTVRCSAWEDVVWSCEAMNDAKEQNQGLLNKAVKFVMSLDGRPTPCAKHPCASAFDELCGTATLQEHLVSLSGKSELQVSMDVKKARRYLDNNYMIYAGVVRARVLCEAGDGSTQLDELDSDCWRSIVQYLKLSDVV
;
A
#
# COMPACT_ATOMS: atom_id res chain seq x y z
N MET A 1 -3.64 -28.63 0.88
CA MET A 1 -3.22 -27.28 1.33
C MET A 1 -2.49 -26.52 0.22
N ALA A 2 -1.38 -27.01 -0.34
CA ALA A 2 -0.63 -26.29 -1.39
C ALA A 2 -1.49 -25.86 -2.60
N GLU A 3 -2.32 -26.75 -3.13
CA GLU A 3 -3.22 -26.47 -4.26
C GLU A 3 -4.23 -25.35 -3.99
N ILE A 4 -4.72 -25.23 -2.76
CA ILE A 4 -5.62 -24.15 -2.35
C ILE A 4 -4.88 -22.81 -2.38
N PHE A 5 -3.65 -22.77 -1.87
CA PHE A 5 -2.82 -21.56 -1.92
C PHE A 5 -2.51 -21.18 -3.36
N ASP A 6 -2.27 -22.15 -4.25
CA ASP A 6 -2.04 -21.90 -5.67
C ASP A 6 -3.28 -21.35 -6.37
N ALA A 7 -4.47 -21.89 -6.09
CA ALA A 7 -5.72 -21.34 -6.60
C ALA A 7 -5.98 -19.91 -6.10
N LEU A 8 -5.65 -19.61 -4.83
CA LEU A 8 -5.84 -18.29 -4.24
C LEU A 8 -4.91 -17.24 -4.83
N LYS A 9 -3.71 -17.60 -5.33
CA LYS A 9 -2.78 -16.65 -5.98
C LYS A 9 -3.41 -15.92 -7.18
N SER A 10 -4.35 -16.57 -7.87
CA SER A 10 -5.02 -16.01 -9.05
C SER A 10 -6.18 -15.08 -8.70
N ASN A 11 -6.61 -15.03 -7.44
CA ASN A 11 -7.77 -14.26 -7.03
C ASN A 11 -7.42 -12.80 -6.71
N LYS A 12 -7.56 -11.93 -7.71
CA LYS A 12 -7.31 -10.47 -7.60
C LYS A 12 -8.34 -9.71 -6.75
N ARG A 13 -9.40 -10.36 -6.26
CA ARG A 13 -10.49 -9.72 -5.49
C ARG A 13 -10.55 -10.19 -4.04
N LEU A 14 -9.65 -11.07 -3.62
CA LEU A 14 -9.66 -11.59 -2.26
C LEU A 14 -9.29 -10.48 -1.27
N ARG A 15 -10.28 -10.04 -0.48
CA ARG A 15 -10.09 -9.00 0.56
C ARG A 15 -9.80 -9.53 1.95
N LYS A 16 -10.29 -10.73 2.26
CA LYS A 16 -10.21 -11.32 3.59
C LYS A 16 -9.76 -12.76 3.46
N LEU A 17 -8.71 -13.13 4.19
CA LEU A 17 -8.22 -14.50 4.29
C LEU A 17 -8.25 -14.92 5.76
N LYS A 18 -8.93 -16.03 6.05
CA LYS A 18 -8.97 -16.65 7.37
C LYS A 18 -8.40 -18.06 7.26
N LEU A 19 -7.43 -18.37 8.11
CA LEU A 19 -6.82 -19.68 8.21
C LEU A 19 -6.90 -20.13 9.67
N ASP A 20 -7.71 -21.14 9.95
CA ASP A 20 -7.74 -21.80 11.25
C ASP A 20 -7.10 -23.18 11.11
N THR A 21 -6.09 -23.48 11.91
CA THR A 21 -5.39 -24.76 11.91
C THR A 21 -5.10 -25.21 13.34
N SER A 22 -5.09 -26.52 13.59
CA SER A 22 -4.71 -27.07 14.89
C SER A 22 -3.24 -26.82 15.21
N ARG A 23 -2.38 -26.87 14.18
CA ARG A 23 -0.96 -26.56 14.26
C ARG A 23 -0.50 -25.80 13.02
N LEU A 24 0.13 -24.64 13.23
CA LEU A 24 0.74 -23.88 12.14
C LEU A 24 2.15 -24.41 11.88
N THR A 25 2.34 -25.08 10.73
CA THR A 25 3.66 -25.61 10.34
C THR A 25 4.49 -24.55 9.62
N LEU A 26 5.82 -24.70 9.65
CA LEU A 26 6.74 -23.85 8.88
C LEU A 26 6.41 -23.84 7.40
N LYS A 27 6.06 -25.00 6.82
CA LYS A 27 5.66 -25.11 5.41
C LYS A 27 4.43 -24.26 5.10
N THR A 28 3.44 -24.24 5.98
CA THR A 28 2.24 -23.40 5.83
C THR A 28 2.60 -21.91 5.93
N ALA A 29 3.46 -21.54 6.88
CA ALA A 29 3.93 -20.16 7.03
C ALA A 29 4.70 -19.68 5.79
N GLN A 30 5.55 -20.52 5.22
CA GLN A 30 6.27 -20.23 3.96
C GLN A 30 5.33 -20.10 2.76
N LEU A 31 4.26 -20.91 2.69
CA LEU A 31 3.25 -20.73 1.64
C LEU A 31 2.51 -19.40 1.78
N LEU A 32 2.21 -18.97 3.01
CA LEU A 32 1.63 -17.66 3.29
C LEU A 32 2.58 -16.52 2.89
N SER A 33 3.89 -16.64 3.17
CA SER A 33 4.86 -15.60 2.83
C SER A 33 5.01 -15.40 1.32
N VAL A 34 4.74 -16.43 0.52
CA VAL A 34 4.71 -16.32 -0.94
C VAL A 34 3.34 -15.83 -1.44
N LEU A 35 2.24 -16.18 -0.78
CA LEU A 35 0.88 -15.82 -1.20
C LEU A 35 0.55 -14.35 -0.91
N VAL A 36 0.78 -13.90 0.32
CA VAL A 36 0.34 -12.56 0.78
C VAL A 36 0.92 -11.43 -0.09
N PRO A 37 2.22 -11.44 -0.47
CA PRO A 37 2.76 -10.43 -1.38
C PRO A 37 2.22 -10.48 -2.81
N LYS A 38 1.60 -11.59 -3.24
CA LYS A 38 0.92 -11.65 -4.55
C LYS A 38 -0.47 -11.02 -4.50
N LEU A 39 -1.07 -10.96 -3.30
CA LEU A 39 -2.38 -10.38 -3.05
C LEU A 39 -2.33 -8.90 -2.62
N LYS A 40 -1.16 -8.26 -2.71
CA LYS A 40 -0.84 -6.89 -2.22
C LYS A 40 -1.97 -5.88 -2.34
N ARG A 41 -2.65 -5.79 -3.49
CA ARG A 41 -3.65 -4.73 -3.73
C ARG A 41 -5.07 -5.07 -3.25
N SER A 42 -5.36 -6.36 -3.04
CA SER A 42 -6.70 -6.82 -2.74
C SER A 42 -6.87 -7.23 -1.28
N LEU A 43 -5.86 -7.88 -0.67
CA LEU A 43 -5.97 -8.44 0.66
C LEU A 43 -5.80 -7.37 1.74
N VAL A 44 -6.91 -7.08 2.43
CA VAL A 44 -7.00 -6.09 3.49
C VAL A 44 -6.84 -6.74 4.87
N GLN A 45 -7.36 -7.96 5.01
CA GLN A 45 -7.47 -8.64 6.29
C GLN A 45 -6.92 -10.08 6.24
N LEU A 46 -6.02 -10.38 7.18
CA LEU A 46 -5.46 -11.71 7.40
C LEU A 46 -5.75 -12.15 8.83
N ARG A 47 -6.44 -13.28 8.99
CA ARG A 47 -6.72 -13.90 10.29
C ARG A 47 -6.11 -15.30 10.32
N ILE A 48 -5.27 -15.56 11.32
CA ILE A 48 -4.62 -16.86 11.54
C ILE A 48 -5.02 -17.34 12.93
N GLY A 49 -5.63 -18.50 13.02
CA GLY A 49 -5.90 -19.20 14.29
C GLY A 49 -5.02 -20.44 14.39
N SER A 50 -4.29 -20.57 15.50
CA SER A 50 -3.54 -21.78 15.86
C SER A 50 -3.79 -22.16 17.32
N THR A 51 -4.09 -23.44 17.57
CA THR A 51 -4.26 -23.96 18.94
C THR A 51 -3.00 -24.61 19.51
N GLY A 52 -1.96 -24.77 18.70
CA GLY A 52 -0.66 -25.32 19.12
C GLY A 52 0.43 -24.24 19.22
N ILE A 53 1.46 -24.52 20.02
CA ILE A 53 2.65 -23.69 20.20
C ILE A 53 3.36 -23.52 18.84
N MET A 54 3.70 -22.28 18.49
CA MET A 54 4.48 -21.96 17.30
C MET A 54 5.97 -22.05 17.58
N SER A 55 6.72 -22.65 16.65
CA SER A 55 8.17 -22.58 16.67
C SER A 55 8.66 -21.17 16.30
N ASP A 56 9.82 -20.76 16.78
CA ASP A 56 10.40 -19.44 16.45
C ASP A 56 10.57 -19.20 14.95
N ALA A 57 10.87 -20.26 14.17
CA ALA A 57 10.92 -20.16 12.71
C ALA A 57 9.58 -19.74 12.09
N VAL A 58 8.45 -20.19 12.66
CA VAL A 58 7.11 -19.81 12.22
C VAL A 58 6.82 -18.37 12.64
N ARG A 59 7.19 -18.00 13.88
CA ARG A 59 7.06 -16.62 14.37
C ARG A 59 7.81 -15.64 13.46
N GLY A 60 9.07 -15.92 13.14
CA GLY A 60 9.88 -15.08 12.24
C GLY A 60 9.24 -14.89 10.86
N VAL A 61 8.76 -15.97 10.23
CA VAL A 61 8.10 -15.86 8.92
C VAL A 61 6.81 -15.03 8.99
N LEU A 62 6.01 -15.22 10.04
CA LEU A 62 4.79 -14.43 10.23
C LEU A 62 5.11 -12.96 10.51
N GLN A 63 6.13 -12.66 11.32
CA GLN A 63 6.58 -11.29 11.58
C GLN A 63 6.99 -10.60 10.29
N ASP A 64 7.71 -11.29 9.43
CA ASP A 64 8.10 -10.78 8.11
C ASP A 64 6.88 -10.49 7.23
N ILE A 65 5.88 -11.37 7.23
CA ILE A 65 4.62 -11.14 6.52
C ILE A 65 3.92 -9.89 7.08
N ILE A 66 3.90 -9.72 8.40
CA ILE A 66 3.15 -8.66 9.05
C ILE A 66 3.82 -7.31 8.84
N THR A 67 5.13 -7.22 9.05
CA THR A 67 5.91 -5.99 8.97
C THR A 67 6.16 -5.53 7.53
N LYS A 68 6.38 -6.46 6.58
CA LYS A 68 6.70 -6.10 5.18
C LYS A 68 5.47 -5.85 4.32
N ASN A 69 4.26 -6.12 4.80
CA ASN A 69 3.04 -5.93 4.03
C ASN A 69 2.26 -4.69 4.50
N VAL A 70 2.62 -3.55 3.93
CA VAL A 70 1.97 -2.24 4.14
C VAL A 70 0.49 -2.20 3.75
N PHE A 71 0.04 -3.19 3.00
CA PHE A 71 -1.33 -3.27 2.49
C PHE A 71 -2.31 -3.94 3.47
N LEU A 72 -1.82 -4.66 4.47
CA LEU A 72 -2.67 -5.28 5.48
C LEU A 72 -3.06 -4.24 6.52
N SER A 73 -4.34 -3.89 6.62
CA SER A 73 -4.82 -3.03 7.71
C SER A 73 -5.27 -3.80 8.93
N ARG A 74 -5.60 -5.10 8.77
CA ARG A 74 -6.11 -5.93 9.85
C ARG A 74 -5.45 -7.29 9.83
N VAL A 75 -4.41 -7.46 10.63
CA VAL A 75 -3.88 -8.78 10.96
C VAL A 75 -4.43 -9.22 12.30
N THR A 76 -4.78 -10.49 12.44
CA THR A 76 -5.09 -11.09 13.73
C THR A 76 -4.49 -12.48 13.79
N VAL A 77 -3.59 -12.71 14.74
CA VAL A 77 -3.07 -14.03 15.06
C VAL A 77 -3.68 -14.44 16.40
N ARG A 78 -4.47 -15.51 16.40
CA ARG A 78 -5.06 -16.08 17.63
C ARG A 78 -4.28 -17.32 18.00
N CYS A 79 -3.66 -17.29 19.17
CA CYS A 79 -2.89 -18.38 19.74
C CYS A 79 -3.37 -18.68 21.16
N SER A 80 -3.24 -19.94 21.56
CA SER A 80 -3.57 -20.42 22.91
C SER A 80 -2.39 -20.38 23.87
N ALA A 81 -1.16 -20.47 23.36
CA ALA A 81 0.06 -20.40 24.17
C ALA A 81 0.38 -18.95 24.54
N TRP A 82 0.65 -18.69 25.82
CA TRP A 82 0.88 -17.34 26.34
C TRP A 82 2.01 -16.58 25.64
N GLU A 83 3.16 -17.24 25.42
CA GLU A 83 4.30 -16.63 24.71
C GLU A 83 3.95 -16.22 23.28
N ASP A 84 3.15 -17.04 22.59
CA ASP A 84 2.67 -16.75 21.25
C ASP A 84 1.68 -15.58 21.24
N VAL A 85 0.88 -15.44 22.31
CA VAL A 85 -0.03 -14.30 22.49
C VAL A 85 0.77 -13.02 22.66
N VAL A 86 1.77 -13.00 23.55
CA VAL A 86 2.62 -11.81 23.79
C VAL A 86 3.34 -11.39 22.52
N TRP A 87 4.04 -12.33 21.85
CA TRP A 87 4.73 -12.07 20.59
C TRP A 87 3.77 -11.55 19.51
N SER A 88 2.58 -12.16 19.39
CA SER A 88 1.60 -11.73 18.38
C SER A 88 1.11 -10.31 18.64
N CYS A 89 0.92 -9.92 19.90
CA CYS A 89 0.51 -8.57 20.27
C CYS A 89 1.58 -7.53 19.90
N GLU A 90 2.85 -7.79 20.23
CA GLU A 90 3.96 -6.88 19.93
C GLU A 90 4.16 -6.73 18.42
N ALA A 91 4.34 -7.85 17.69
CA ALA A 91 4.53 -7.83 16.25
C ALA A 91 3.35 -7.20 15.49
N MET A 92 2.12 -7.37 16.00
CA MET A 92 0.93 -6.73 15.43
C MET A 92 0.88 -5.24 15.71
N ASN A 93 1.28 -4.78 16.90
CA ASN A 93 1.27 -3.36 17.23
C ASN A 93 2.27 -2.59 16.35
N ASP A 94 3.50 -3.09 16.21
CA ASP A 94 4.53 -2.45 15.40
C ASP A 94 4.10 -2.30 13.93
N ALA A 95 3.60 -3.38 13.33
CA ALA A 95 3.16 -3.32 11.93
C ALA A 95 1.90 -2.48 11.75
N LYS A 96 0.99 -2.48 12.74
CA LYS A 96 -0.18 -1.62 12.70
C LYS A 96 0.23 -0.15 12.77
N GLU A 97 1.16 0.21 13.63
CA GLU A 97 1.68 1.58 13.74
C GLU A 97 2.39 2.03 12.44
N GLN A 98 3.24 1.18 11.86
CA GLN A 98 3.91 1.46 10.59
C GLN A 98 2.91 1.63 9.43
N ASN A 99 2.00 0.67 9.26
CA ASN A 99 1.00 0.69 8.19
C ASN A 99 0.06 1.88 8.36
N GLN A 100 -0.36 2.18 9.59
CA GLN A 100 -1.22 3.32 9.90
C GLN A 100 -0.49 4.64 9.67
N GLY A 101 0.80 4.73 9.97
CA GLY A 101 1.64 5.88 9.64
C GLY A 101 1.69 6.16 8.14
N LEU A 102 1.90 5.12 7.32
CA LEU A 102 1.92 5.23 5.85
C LEU A 102 0.55 5.59 5.29
N LEU A 103 -0.51 4.94 5.76
CA LEU A 103 -1.90 5.25 5.38
C LEU A 103 -2.28 6.69 5.74
N ASN A 104 -1.90 7.16 6.93
CA ASN A 104 -2.18 8.54 7.35
C ASN A 104 -1.45 9.56 6.47
N LYS A 105 -0.22 9.26 6.02
CA LYS A 105 0.51 10.09 5.05
C LYS A 105 -0.21 10.14 3.70
N ALA A 106 -0.66 8.99 3.19
CA ALA A 106 -1.41 8.91 1.94
C ALA A 106 -2.76 9.65 2.02
N VAL A 107 -3.49 9.51 3.13
CA VAL A 107 -4.75 10.23 3.37
C VAL A 107 -4.53 11.75 3.41
N LYS A 108 -3.49 12.21 4.12
CA LYS A 108 -3.13 13.64 4.15
C LYS A 108 -2.89 14.22 2.76
N PHE A 109 -2.29 13.45 1.86
CA PHE A 109 -2.12 13.85 0.46
C PHE A 109 -3.48 14.07 -0.21
N VAL A 110 -4.38 13.08 -0.17
CA VAL A 110 -5.71 13.18 -0.81
C VAL A 110 -6.53 14.33 -0.21
N MET A 111 -6.59 14.42 1.12
CA MET A 111 -7.37 15.46 1.80
C MET A 111 -6.82 16.88 1.58
N SER A 112 -5.51 17.03 1.34
CA SER A 112 -4.93 18.35 1.01
C SER A 112 -5.46 18.93 -0.31
N LEU A 113 -6.07 18.09 -1.16
CA LEU A 113 -6.61 18.44 -2.47
C LEU A 113 -8.13 18.67 -2.47
N ASP A 114 -8.81 18.45 -1.34
CA ASP A 114 -10.25 18.70 -1.14
C ASP A 114 -10.58 20.18 -0.86
N GLY A 115 -9.58 21.06 -0.83
CA GLY A 115 -9.73 22.50 -0.65
C GLY A 115 -8.71 23.30 -1.46
N ARG A 116 -8.34 24.51 -1.00
CA ARG A 116 -7.21 25.25 -1.59
C ARG A 116 -5.94 24.38 -1.42
N PRO A 117 -5.26 23.98 -2.51
CA PRO A 117 -4.06 23.16 -2.40
C PRO A 117 -3.04 23.92 -1.57
N THR A 118 -2.83 23.45 -0.34
CA THR A 118 -1.72 23.95 0.47
C THR A 118 -0.45 23.27 -0.04
N PRO A 119 0.68 23.98 -0.21
CA PRO A 119 1.96 23.39 -0.63
C PRO A 119 2.52 22.32 0.33
N CYS A 120 1.75 21.93 1.34
CA CYS A 120 2.14 21.13 2.49
C CYS A 120 2.04 19.62 2.27
N ALA A 121 1.61 19.15 1.10
CA ALA A 121 1.78 17.75 0.73
C ALA A 121 3.27 17.48 0.49
N LYS A 122 4.05 17.33 1.56
CA LYS A 122 5.48 17.02 1.50
C LYS A 122 5.69 15.73 0.70
N HIS A 123 6.82 15.60 0.00
CA HIS A 123 7.24 14.41 -0.76
C HIS A 123 6.87 13.07 -0.07
N PRO A 124 7.06 12.88 1.26
CA PRO A 124 6.69 11.63 1.92
C PRO A 124 5.19 11.29 1.89
N CYS A 125 4.30 12.28 1.81
CA CYS A 125 2.86 12.06 1.69
C CYS A 125 2.47 11.66 0.26
N ALA A 126 3.06 12.31 -0.75
CA ALA A 126 2.86 11.97 -2.15
C ALA A 126 3.39 10.56 -2.47
N SER A 127 4.58 10.23 -1.96
CA SER A 127 5.19 8.89 -2.11
C SER A 127 4.34 7.80 -1.45
N ALA A 128 3.86 8.04 -0.22
CA ALA A 128 2.95 7.10 0.45
C ALA A 128 1.63 6.92 -0.32
N PHE A 129 1.09 7.99 -0.90
CA PHE A 129 -0.09 7.91 -1.75
C PHE A 129 0.19 7.13 -3.03
N ASP A 130 1.30 7.39 -3.73
CA ASP A 130 1.68 6.67 -4.95
C ASP A 130 1.81 5.16 -4.72
N GLU A 131 2.38 4.78 -3.56
CA GLU A 131 2.51 3.37 -3.17
C GLU A 131 1.16 2.70 -2.85
N LEU A 132 0.27 3.39 -2.14
CA LEU A 132 -1.00 2.86 -1.67
C LEU A 132 -2.18 3.11 -2.63
N CYS A 133 -1.98 3.88 -3.68
CA CYS A 133 -3.01 4.22 -4.65
C CYS A 133 -3.55 2.95 -5.33
N GLY A 134 -4.87 2.82 -5.36
CA GLY A 134 -5.55 1.64 -5.91
C GLY A 134 -5.65 0.43 -4.97
N THR A 135 -5.25 0.58 -3.70
CA THR A 135 -5.44 -0.46 -2.68
C THR A 135 -6.81 -0.31 -2.02
N ALA A 136 -7.45 -1.43 -1.69
CA ALA A 136 -8.71 -1.42 -0.93
C ALA A 136 -8.53 -0.81 0.47
N THR A 137 -7.35 -1.00 1.07
CA THR A 137 -7.01 -0.50 2.39
C THR A 137 -7.02 1.03 2.46
N LEU A 138 -6.44 1.71 1.47
CA LEU A 138 -6.48 3.17 1.42
C LEU A 138 -7.91 3.69 1.27
N GLN A 139 -8.74 3.05 0.45
CA GLN A 139 -10.15 3.44 0.26
C GLN A 139 -10.95 3.28 1.56
N GLU A 140 -10.85 2.13 2.23
CA GLU A 140 -11.56 1.89 3.50
C GLU A 140 -11.12 2.89 4.58
N HIS A 141 -9.83 3.24 4.62
CA HIS A 141 -9.30 4.22 5.58
C HIS A 141 -9.78 5.64 5.28
N LEU A 142 -9.81 6.04 4.00
CA LEU A 142 -10.34 7.34 3.56
C LEU A 142 -11.82 7.50 3.88
N VAL A 143 -12.64 6.47 3.63
CA VAL A 143 -14.07 6.48 3.98
C VAL A 143 -14.23 6.66 5.48
N SER A 144 -13.47 5.91 6.28
CA SER A 144 -13.53 5.98 7.74
C SER A 144 -13.15 7.35 8.30
N LEU A 145 -12.18 8.05 7.70
CA LEU A 145 -11.68 9.34 8.21
C LEU A 145 -12.43 10.55 7.66
N SER A 146 -12.86 10.50 6.40
CA SER A 146 -13.55 11.62 5.76
C SER A 146 -15.06 11.64 6.00
N GLY A 147 -15.65 10.50 6.39
CA GLY A 147 -17.10 10.35 6.48
C GLY A 147 -17.82 10.39 5.12
N LYS A 148 -17.08 10.45 4.00
CA LYS A 148 -17.61 10.49 2.64
C LYS A 148 -18.02 9.09 2.17
N SER A 149 -18.91 9.03 1.19
CA SER A 149 -19.28 7.77 0.54
C SER A 149 -18.11 7.16 -0.24
N GLU A 150 -18.13 5.84 -0.45
CA GLU A 150 -17.12 5.14 -1.26
C GLU A 150 -16.96 5.74 -2.66
N LEU A 151 -18.07 6.17 -3.27
CA LEU A 151 -18.06 6.78 -4.60
C LEU A 151 -17.33 8.11 -4.59
N GLN A 152 -17.58 8.97 -3.60
CA GLN A 152 -16.89 10.24 -3.47
C GLN A 152 -15.40 10.04 -3.19
N VAL A 153 -15.05 9.13 -2.27
CA VAL A 153 -13.64 8.77 -2.00
C VAL A 153 -12.94 8.27 -3.26
N SER A 154 -13.63 7.47 -4.08
CA SER A 154 -13.08 6.99 -5.36
C SER A 154 -12.79 8.14 -6.33
N MET A 155 -13.66 9.15 -6.38
CA MET A 155 -13.43 10.36 -7.17
C MET A 155 -12.24 11.18 -6.63
N ASP A 156 -12.15 11.34 -5.31
CA ASP A 156 -11.07 12.11 -4.67
C ASP A 156 -9.71 11.44 -4.89
N VAL A 157 -9.64 10.10 -4.80
CA VAL A 157 -8.44 9.32 -5.13
C VAL A 157 -8.05 9.48 -6.60
N LYS A 158 -9.02 9.45 -7.53
CA LYS A 158 -8.74 9.69 -8.96
C LYS A 158 -8.23 11.10 -9.22
N LYS A 159 -8.81 12.10 -8.56
CA LYS A 159 -8.37 13.49 -8.62
C LYS A 159 -6.94 13.64 -8.09
N ALA A 160 -6.65 13.03 -6.95
CA ALA A 160 -5.32 13.01 -6.34
C ALA A 160 -4.29 12.34 -7.24
N ARG A 161 -4.65 11.23 -7.89
CA ARG A 161 -3.77 10.55 -8.86
C ARG A 161 -3.43 11.46 -10.04
N ARG A 162 -4.43 12.07 -10.68
CA ARG A 162 -4.19 13.00 -11.79
C ARG A 162 -3.34 14.19 -11.38
N TYR A 163 -3.57 14.73 -10.18
CA TYR A 163 -2.78 15.82 -9.65
C TYR A 163 -1.31 15.41 -9.45
N LEU A 164 -1.07 14.23 -8.89
CA LEU A 164 0.28 13.69 -8.75
C LEU A 164 0.95 13.50 -10.10
N ASP A 165 0.27 12.87 -11.07
CA ASP A 165 0.85 12.62 -12.39
C ASP A 165 1.22 13.93 -13.11
N ASN A 166 0.37 14.95 -13.03
CA ASN A 166 0.65 16.28 -13.61
C ASN A 166 1.81 17.03 -12.93
N ASN A 167 2.14 16.68 -11.68
CA ASN A 167 3.18 17.33 -10.89
C ASN A 167 4.32 16.36 -10.55
N TYR A 168 4.41 15.23 -11.27
CA TYR A 168 5.32 14.13 -10.91
C TYR A 168 6.76 14.60 -10.80
N MET A 169 7.24 15.38 -11.77
CA MET A 169 8.63 15.87 -11.79
C MET A 169 8.97 16.75 -10.58
N ILE A 170 8.00 17.50 -10.05
CA ILE A 170 8.16 18.30 -8.84
C ILE A 170 8.21 17.39 -7.62
N TYR A 171 7.26 16.44 -7.54
CA TYR A 171 7.17 15.51 -6.43
C TYR A 171 8.31 14.50 -6.38
N ALA A 172 8.90 14.14 -7.52
CA ALA A 172 10.09 13.29 -7.62
C ALA A 172 11.39 14.07 -7.40
N GLY A 173 11.32 15.40 -7.25
CA GLY A 173 12.50 16.25 -7.06
C GLY A 173 13.35 16.48 -8.32
N VAL A 174 12.89 16.02 -9.49
CA VAL A 174 13.59 16.20 -10.78
C VAL A 174 13.66 17.67 -11.17
N VAL A 175 12.57 18.42 -10.93
CA VAL A 175 12.51 19.87 -11.18
C VAL A 175 12.00 20.61 -9.96
N ARG A 176 12.42 21.88 -9.79
CA ARG A 176 11.88 22.75 -8.74
C ARG A 176 10.46 23.25 -9.04
N ALA A 177 10.13 23.44 -10.32
CA ALA A 177 8.85 24.02 -10.72
C ALA A 177 8.35 23.50 -12.07
N ARG A 178 9.17 23.56 -13.12
CA ARG A 178 8.78 23.09 -14.47
C ARG A 178 10.01 22.68 -15.28
N VAL A 179 9.78 21.86 -16.30
CA VAL A 179 10.75 21.56 -17.35
C VAL A 179 10.73 22.73 -18.35
N LEU A 180 11.90 23.21 -18.72
CA LEU A 180 12.12 24.18 -19.78
C LEU A 180 13.32 23.72 -20.59
N CYS A 181 13.20 23.72 -21.91
CA CYS A 181 14.31 23.45 -22.79
C CYS A 181 14.96 24.76 -23.24
N GLU A 182 16.26 24.71 -23.50
CA GLU A 182 16.95 25.80 -24.19
C GLU A 182 16.56 25.79 -25.67
N ALA A 183 16.75 26.93 -26.34
CA ALA A 183 16.36 27.14 -27.73
C ALA A 183 16.82 25.98 -28.62
N GLY A 184 15.84 25.25 -29.18
CA GLY A 184 16.08 24.10 -30.03
C GLY A 184 16.37 24.45 -31.48
N ASP A 185 16.66 23.41 -32.26
CA ASP A 185 16.85 23.45 -33.71
C ASP A 185 15.52 23.41 -34.50
N GLY A 186 14.39 23.65 -33.82
CA GLY A 186 13.04 23.54 -34.38
C GLY A 186 12.38 22.15 -34.22
N SER A 187 13.08 21.19 -33.61
CA SER A 187 12.50 19.89 -33.24
C SER A 187 11.62 20.00 -31.99
N THR A 188 10.63 19.11 -31.86
CA THR A 188 9.79 19.03 -30.65
C THR A 188 10.63 18.72 -29.41
N GLN A 189 10.52 19.58 -28.40
CA GLN A 189 11.27 19.48 -27.15
C GLN A 189 10.40 18.97 -25.99
N LEU A 190 11.03 18.60 -24.87
CA LEU A 190 10.34 18.00 -23.72
C LEU A 190 9.34 18.96 -23.07
N ASP A 191 9.62 20.26 -23.06
CA ASP A 191 8.75 21.29 -22.51
C ASP A 191 7.54 21.62 -23.40
N GLU A 192 7.53 21.16 -24.65
CA GLU A 192 6.39 21.25 -25.56
C GLU A 192 5.39 20.10 -25.38
N LEU A 193 5.74 19.06 -24.61
CA LEU A 193 4.82 17.96 -24.31
C LEU A 193 3.64 18.45 -23.47
N ASP A 194 2.43 18.14 -23.93
CA ASP A 194 1.22 18.44 -23.18
C ASP A 194 1.05 17.54 -21.95
N SER A 195 0.03 17.85 -21.14
CA SER A 195 -0.23 17.10 -19.91
C SER A 195 -0.65 15.63 -20.15
N ASP A 196 -1.18 15.28 -21.32
CA ASP A 196 -1.57 13.91 -21.65
C ASP A 196 -0.32 13.08 -22.02
N CYS A 197 0.61 13.66 -22.76
CA CYS A 197 1.93 13.09 -23.04
C CYS A 197 2.69 12.82 -21.74
N TRP A 198 2.79 13.81 -20.85
CA TRP A 198 3.44 13.64 -19.55
C TRP A 198 2.77 12.55 -18.72
N ARG A 199 1.43 12.54 -18.63
CA ARG A 199 0.68 11.46 -17.94
C ARG A 199 0.97 10.08 -18.51
N SER A 200 1.11 9.98 -19.83
CA SER A 200 1.42 8.72 -20.51
C SER A 200 2.85 8.22 -20.24
N ILE A 201 3.78 9.11 -19.92
CA ILE A 201 5.15 8.75 -19.50
C ILE A 201 5.15 8.32 -18.03
N VAL A 202 4.61 9.16 -17.14
CA VAL A 202 4.73 8.96 -15.69
C VAL A 202 3.89 7.80 -15.15
N GLN A 203 2.90 7.31 -15.90
CA GLN A 203 2.15 6.10 -15.51
C GLN A 203 3.05 4.85 -15.36
N TYR A 204 4.24 4.86 -15.98
CA TYR A 204 5.22 3.79 -15.89
C TYR A 204 6.27 4.02 -14.79
N LEU A 205 6.22 5.16 -14.10
CA LEU A 205 7.18 5.56 -13.08
C LEU A 205 6.51 5.59 -11.71
N LYS A 206 7.27 5.24 -10.67
CA LYS A 206 6.90 5.53 -9.28
C LYS A 206 7.76 6.62 -8.70
N LEU A 207 7.25 7.31 -7.70
CA LEU A 207 8.08 8.25 -6.92
C LEU A 207 9.23 7.54 -6.21
N SER A 208 9.08 6.24 -5.90
CA SER A 208 10.14 5.42 -5.30
C SER A 208 11.30 5.10 -6.24
N ASP A 209 11.13 5.33 -7.55
CA ASP A 209 12.12 4.94 -8.56
C ASP A 209 13.20 6.02 -8.76
N VAL A 210 12.98 7.22 -8.21
CA VAL A 210 13.87 8.38 -8.32
C VAL A 210 14.49 8.65 -6.94
N VAL A 211 15.83 8.70 -6.88
CA VAL A 211 16.64 8.83 -5.64
C VAL A 211 17.37 10.16 -5.60
#